data_AF-A0A2N5W9P5-F1
#
_entry.id   AF-A0A2N5W9P5-F1
#
_cell.length_a   1.000
_cell.length_b   1.000
_cell.length_c   1.000
_cell.angle_alpha   90.00
_cell.angle_beta   90.00
_cell.angle_gamma   90.00
#
_symmetry.space_group_name_H-M   'P 1'
#
loop_
_entity.id
_entity.type
_entity.pdbx_description
1 polymer ?
#
loop_
_entity_poly.entity_id
_entity_poly.type
_entity_poly.pdbx_seq_one_letter_code
_entity_poly.pdbx_strand_id
1 'polypeptide(L)'
;MKANVKEMITSLYRALKNHIGSGGSAHSVATATTNGFLSAEDKVKYDGASGDLVYIEPGIDVLTLPSGKYQGYSLVNTPLSDTNSTIVNIEVYQGTRPTNDLKRKFFIFTTTVDGRKWTRAIHQNGHDTGWMDLEQSLLLFQGAFSEGNLTLPKSLSEFRKLKVEYTESNAGYRIAEFYIRSEFNLEVTNVGNESGTALAEMAECRVTLLDSKLTIAHNRKISMNFAVSPAGGGDIIESKAITISKIWGIL
;
A
#
# COMPACT_ATOMS: atom_id res chain seq x y z
N MET A 1 59.37 39.60 28.33
CA MET A 1 58.21 38.98 29.02
C MET A 1 58.43 37.48 29.07
N LYS A 2 58.85 36.93 30.22
CA LYS A 2 58.85 35.47 30.42
C LYS A 2 57.45 35.12 30.89
N ALA A 3 56.63 34.49 30.04
CA ALA A 3 55.41 33.87 30.50
C ALA A 3 55.79 32.90 31.63
N ASN A 4 55.12 33.02 32.78
CA ASN A 4 55.39 32.20 33.94
C ASN A 4 55.07 30.75 33.57
N VAL A 5 56.09 29.90 33.44
CA VAL A 5 55.96 28.49 33.04
C VAL A 5 54.88 27.77 33.88
N LYS A 6 54.70 28.17 35.15
CA LYS A 6 53.67 27.66 36.05
C LYS A 6 52.25 27.98 35.60
N GLU A 7 52.01 29.17 35.06
CA GLU A 7 50.71 29.59 34.53
C GLU A 7 50.36 28.82 33.24
N MET A 8 51.35 28.62 32.36
CA MET A 8 51.18 27.81 31.15
C MET A 8 50.85 26.35 31.48
N ILE A 9 51.56 25.73 32.43
CA ILE A 9 51.29 24.36 32.90
C ILE A 9 49.89 24.27 33.52
N THR A 10 49.49 25.27 34.30
CA THR A 10 48.17 25.29 34.94
C THR A 10 47.06 25.44 33.89
N SER A 11 47.26 26.28 32.88
CA SER A 11 46.31 26.45 31.77
C SER A 11 46.18 25.19 30.94
N LEU A 12 47.30 24.54 30.60
CA LEU A 12 47.32 23.28 29.86
C LEU A 12 46.64 22.16 30.64
N TYR A 13 46.92 22.04 31.94
CA TYR A 13 46.26 21.07 32.81
C TYR A 13 44.75 21.29 32.88
N ARG A 14 44.29 22.55 32.95
CA ARG A 14 42.86 22.89 32.91
C ARG A 14 42.22 22.51 31.58
N ALA A 15 42.86 22.85 30.46
CA ALA A 15 42.38 22.49 29.12
C ALA A 15 42.31 20.96 28.94
N LEU A 16 43.35 20.24 29.35
CA LEU A 16 43.44 18.79 29.25
C LEU A 16 42.41 18.09 30.15
N LYS A 17 42.24 18.55 31.40
CA LYS A 17 41.24 18.01 32.32
C LYS A 17 39.82 18.23 31.79
N ASN A 18 39.56 19.39 31.18
CA ASN A 18 38.29 19.69 30.54
C ASN A 18 38.05 18.84 29.27
N HIS A 19 39.12 18.51 28.54
CA HIS A 19 39.08 17.64 27.36
C HIS A 19 38.85 16.15 27.71
N ILE A 20 39.59 15.62 28.70
CA ILE A 20 39.59 14.18 29.01
C ILE A 20 38.41 13.76 29.90
N GLY A 21 38.00 14.61 30.85
CA GLY A 21 37.22 14.14 32.00
C GLY A 21 35.78 14.63 32.12
N SER A 22 35.27 15.44 31.18
CA SER A 22 34.00 16.15 31.45
C SER A 22 32.74 15.47 30.93
N GLY A 23 32.81 14.49 30.02
CA GLY A 23 31.60 13.98 29.35
C GLY A 23 30.71 15.09 28.74
N GLY A 24 31.27 16.31 28.60
CA GLY A 24 30.61 17.50 28.10
C GLY A 24 30.91 17.68 26.62
N SER A 25 30.63 18.87 26.07
CA SER A 25 30.67 19.24 24.64
C SER A 25 31.87 18.77 23.79
N ALA A 26 32.97 18.30 24.38
CA ALA A 26 34.10 17.70 23.67
C ALA A 26 33.87 16.22 23.30
N HIS A 27 33.08 15.49 24.09
CA HIS A 27 32.77 14.06 23.98
C HIS A 27 31.26 13.82 24.16
N SER A 28 30.42 14.70 23.61
CA SER A 28 28.98 14.52 23.68
C SER A 28 28.57 13.24 22.92
N VAL A 29 27.53 12.57 23.42
CA VAL A 29 26.84 11.53 22.66
C VAL A 29 26.26 12.19 21.40
N ALA A 30 26.49 11.58 20.24
CA ALA A 30 25.90 12.07 19.00
C ALA A 30 24.37 11.91 19.06
N THR A 31 23.66 12.98 18.72
CA THR A 31 22.20 12.95 18.53
C THR A 31 21.90 13.03 17.04
N ALA A 32 20.62 12.92 16.65
CA ALA A 32 20.20 13.09 15.26
C ALA A 32 20.50 14.50 14.71
N THR A 33 20.74 15.49 15.56
CA THR A 33 20.94 16.91 15.19
C THR A 33 22.26 17.51 15.68
N THR A 34 23.00 16.81 16.55
CA THR A 34 24.24 17.29 17.16
C THR A 34 25.36 16.27 17.03
N ASN A 35 26.51 16.71 16.53
CA ASN A 35 27.71 15.88 16.41
C ASN A 35 28.22 15.40 17.78
N GLY A 36 28.81 14.21 17.81
CA GLY A 36 29.49 13.64 18.96
C GLY A 36 30.74 12.87 18.52
N PHE A 37 30.94 11.65 19.05
CA PHE A 37 31.98 10.73 18.56
C PHE A 37 31.80 10.25 17.12
N LEU A 38 30.61 10.47 16.57
CA LEU A 38 30.28 10.31 15.16
C LEU A 38 29.46 11.53 14.71
N SER A 39 29.43 11.79 13.40
CA SER A 39 28.66 12.91 12.86
C SER A 39 27.16 12.69 13.05
N ALA A 40 26.37 13.76 13.18
CA ALA A 40 24.90 13.64 13.26
C ALA A 40 24.34 12.88 12.04
N GLU A 41 24.95 13.04 10.87
CA GLU A 41 24.60 12.32 9.64
C GLU A 41 24.86 10.80 9.77
N ASP A 42 26.01 10.40 10.32
CA ASP A 42 26.33 8.99 10.54
C ASP A 42 25.46 8.37 11.64
N LYS A 43 25.00 9.17 12.62
CA LYS A 43 24.06 8.72 13.66
C LYS A 43 22.72 8.37 13.04
N VAL A 44 22.19 9.24 12.18
CA VAL A 44 20.94 9.00 11.44
C VAL A 44 21.05 7.76 10.55
N LYS A 45 22.19 7.56 9.88
CA LYS A 45 22.43 6.33 9.09
C LYS A 45 22.46 5.09 9.98
N TYR A 46 23.15 5.14 11.11
CA TYR A 46 23.25 4.02 12.05
C TYR A 46 21.89 3.65 12.66
N ASP A 47 21.11 4.64 13.11
CA ASP A 47 19.77 4.44 13.67
C ASP A 47 18.80 3.87 12.62
N GLY A 48 18.87 4.39 11.39
CA GLY A 48 18.13 3.81 10.27
C GLY A 48 18.53 2.36 9.96
N ALA A 49 19.80 1.99 10.21
CA ALA A 49 20.30 0.62 10.05
C ALA A 49 19.89 -0.30 11.21
N SER A 50 19.82 0.21 12.45
CA SER A 50 19.34 -0.57 13.62
C SER A 50 17.84 -0.88 13.53
N GLY A 51 17.11 -0.17 12.68
CA GLY A 51 15.68 -0.36 12.45
C GLY A 51 14.80 0.64 13.19
N ASP A 52 15.40 1.61 13.88
CA ASP A 52 14.66 2.69 14.52
C ASP A 52 14.13 3.65 13.46
N LEU A 53 12.89 4.11 13.65
CA LEU A 53 12.28 5.13 12.82
C LEU A 53 12.68 6.50 13.36
N VAL A 54 13.32 7.32 12.53
CA VAL A 54 13.62 8.71 12.88
C VAL A 54 12.35 9.54 12.70
N TYR A 55 11.86 10.14 13.79
CA TYR A 55 10.73 11.05 13.70
C TYR A 55 11.11 12.33 12.92
N ILE A 56 10.23 12.73 12.00
CA ILE A 56 10.36 13.96 11.21
C ILE A 56 9.15 14.86 11.43
N GLU A 57 9.40 16.16 11.49
CA GLU A 57 8.36 17.17 11.76
C GLU A 57 7.38 17.31 10.58
N PRO A 58 6.14 17.79 10.84
CA PRO A 58 5.20 18.15 9.79
C PRO A 58 5.76 19.15 8.78
N GLY A 59 5.31 19.07 7.53
CA GLY A 59 5.73 19.96 6.44
C GLY A 59 7.07 19.61 5.78
N ILE A 60 7.78 18.58 6.27
CA ILE A 60 9.02 18.12 5.63
C ILE A 60 8.71 17.49 4.26
N ASP A 61 9.51 17.85 3.26
CA ASP A 61 9.45 17.28 1.91
C ASP A 61 10.14 15.91 1.88
N VAL A 62 9.35 14.85 1.68
CA VAL A 62 9.83 13.46 1.72
C VAL A 62 10.86 13.16 0.62
N LEU A 63 10.85 13.87 -0.50
CA LEU A 63 11.78 13.63 -1.60
C LEU A 63 13.20 14.13 -1.28
N THR A 64 13.32 15.05 -0.33
CA THR A 64 14.61 15.61 0.10
C THR A 64 15.31 14.73 1.13
N LEU A 65 14.58 13.82 1.79
CA LEU A 65 15.12 12.97 2.84
C LEU A 65 16.37 12.18 2.38
N PRO A 66 17.38 12.05 3.25
CA PRO A 66 18.50 11.14 3.00
C PRO A 66 18.06 9.67 3.07
N SER A 67 18.95 8.74 2.73
CA SER A 67 18.67 7.31 2.89
C SER A 67 18.48 6.98 4.38
N GLY A 68 17.41 6.27 4.72
CA GLY A 68 17.06 5.96 6.10
C GLY A 68 15.62 5.51 6.25
N LYS A 69 15.19 5.35 7.50
CA LYS A 69 13.82 5.03 7.88
C LYS A 69 13.25 6.14 8.75
N TYR A 70 12.08 6.64 8.40
CA TYR A 70 11.47 7.82 9.00
C TYR A 70 10.01 7.58 9.38
N GLN A 71 9.53 8.33 10.35
CA GLN A 71 8.11 8.40 10.71
C GLN A 71 7.65 9.84 10.84
N GLY A 72 6.46 10.17 10.33
CA GLY A 72 5.90 11.52 10.46
C GLY A 72 4.43 11.56 10.07
N TYR A 73 3.88 12.77 10.00
CA TYR A 73 2.52 13.05 9.53
C TYR A 73 2.48 14.43 8.87
N SER A 74 1.46 14.69 8.04
CA SER A 74 1.31 15.97 7.32
C SER A 74 2.58 16.42 6.58
N LEU A 75 3.17 15.48 5.83
CA LEU A 75 4.41 15.67 5.08
C LEU A 75 4.10 16.14 3.65
N VAL A 76 5.08 16.75 2.98
CA VAL A 76 4.94 17.26 1.60
C VAL A 76 5.43 16.21 0.60
N ASN A 77 4.89 16.24 -0.63
CA ASN A 77 5.20 15.31 -1.73
C ASN A 77 4.91 13.83 -1.42
N THR A 78 3.89 13.56 -0.61
CA THR A 78 3.45 12.20 -0.27
C THR A 78 2.38 11.68 -1.26
N PRO A 79 2.04 10.38 -1.24
CA PRO A 79 0.88 9.86 -1.97
C PRO A 79 -0.47 10.23 -1.33
N LEU A 80 -0.45 10.85 -0.14
CA LEU A 80 -1.64 11.27 0.59
C LEU A 80 -1.94 12.74 0.28
N SER A 81 -3.19 13.16 0.46
CA SER A 81 -3.56 14.58 0.37
C SER A 81 -2.84 15.41 1.42
N ASP A 82 -2.53 16.66 1.11
CA ASP A 82 -1.79 17.58 1.99
C ASP A 82 -2.48 17.87 3.34
N THR A 83 -3.79 17.62 3.43
CA THR A 83 -4.59 17.72 4.67
C THR A 83 -4.63 16.44 5.50
N ASN A 84 -3.95 15.37 5.04
CA ASN A 84 -3.96 14.08 5.71
C ASN A 84 -2.95 14.06 6.87
N SER A 85 -3.44 13.72 8.07
CA SER A 85 -2.65 13.64 9.31
C SER A 85 -2.36 12.20 9.75
N THR A 86 -2.58 11.21 8.87
CA THR A 86 -2.22 9.81 9.12
C THR A 86 -0.71 9.72 9.36
N ILE A 87 -0.33 8.98 10.41
CA ILE A 87 1.07 8.68 10.67
C ILE A 87 1.55 7.70 9.60
N VAL A 88 2.74 7.96 9.07
CA VAL A 88 3.33 7.20 7.98
C VAL A 88 4.75 6.82 8.31
N ASN A 89 5.13 5.63 7.87
CA ASN A 89 6.51 5.15 7.88
C ASN A 89 7.07 5.30 6.46
N ILE A 90 8.29 5.80 6.34
CA ILE A 90 8.94 6.07 5.07
C ILE A 90 10.31 5.38 5.08
N GLU A 91 10.58 4.60 4.06
CA GLU A 91 11.89 4.02 3.83
C GLU A 91 12.48 4.65 2.57
N VAL A 92 13.69 5.19 2.69
CA VAL A 92 14.41 5.84 1.61
C VAL A 92 15.69 5.07 1.33
N TYR A 93 15.79 4.56 0.12
CA TYR A 93 16.96 3.85 -0.38
C TYR A 93 17.67 4.71 -1.41
N GLN A 94 18.99 4.82 -1.29
CA GLN A 94 19.81 5.52 -2.28
C GLN A 94 20.85 4.58 -2.85
N GLY A 95 20.76 4.31 -4.15
CA GLY A 95 21.80 3.60 -4.89
C GLY A 95 22.81 4.59 -5.45
N THR A 96 24.10 4.37 -5.15
CA THR A 96 25.21 5.13 -5.74
C THR A 96 26.14 4.17 -6.49
N ARG A 97 26.44 4.43 -7.76
CA ARG A 97 27.48 3.67 -8.48
C ARG A 97 28.87 4.11 -7.95
N PRO A 98 29.89 3.23 -7.90
CA PRO A 98 31.23 3.59 -7.43
C PRO A 98 31.89 4.81 -8.11
N THR A 99 31.44 5.19 -9.30
CA THR A 99 31.90 6.41 -10.00
C THR A 99 31.22 7.69 -9.50
N ASN A 100 30.38 7.62 -8.45
CA ASN A 100 29.60 8.72 -7.86
C ASN A 100 28.60 9.43 -8.78
N ASP A 101 28.51 9.06 -10.05
CA ASP A 101 27.67 9.79 -11.01
C ASP A 101 26.19 9.44 -10.89
N LEU A 102 25.85 8.17 -10.62
CA LEU A 102 24.45 7.71 -10.63
C LEU A 102 23.87 7.70 -9.22
N LYS A 103 23.04 8.70 -8.91
CA LYS A 103 22.15 8.71 -7.73
C LYS A 103 20.75 8.28 -8.14
N ARG A 104 20.26 7.17 -7.58
CA ARG A 104 18.85 6.75 -7.69
C ARG A 104 18.26 6.75 -6.29
N LYS A 105 17.10 7.37 -6.13
CA LYS A 105 16.33 7.28 -4.89
C LYS A 105 15.12 6.39 -5.10
N PHE A 106 14.86 5.52 -4.15
CA PHE A 106 13.68 4.66 -4.10
C PHE A 106 13.00 4.85 -2.75
N PHE A 107 11.70 5.08 -2.78
CA PHE A 107 10.88 5.38 -1.61
C PHE A 107 9.85 4.28 -1.42
N ILE A 108 9.69 3.82 -0.18
CA ILE A 108 8.55 3.03 0.26
C ILE A 108 7.81 3.85 1.30
N PHE A 109 6.54 4.12 1.06
CA PHE A 109 5.68 4.89 1.94
C PHE A 109 4.59 3.97 2.48
N THR A 110 4.45 3.85 3.79
CA THR A 110 3.48 2.95 4.43
C THR A 110 2.65 3.71 5.46
N THR A 111 1.33 3.69 5.34
CA THR A 111 0.42 4.22 6.38
C THR A 111 0.35 3.27 7.57
N THR A 112 0.32 3.80 8.79
CA THR A 112 0.30 2.95 10.00
C THR A 112 -1.10 2.45 10.36
N VAL A 113 -2.16 3.07 9.82
CA VAL A 113 -3.56 2.76 10.16
C VAL A 113 -4.08 1.57 9.37
N ASP A 114 -3.90 1.57 8.05
CA ASP A 114 -4.43 0.56 7.13
C ASP A 114 -3.32 -0.25 6.41
N GLY A 115 -2.05 0.07 6.66
CA GLY A 115 -0.91 -0.65 6.10
C GLY A 115 -0.70 -0.45 4.60
N ARG A 116 -1.43 0.48 3.96
CA ARG A 116 -1.29 0.76 2.53
C ARG A 116 0.12 1.20 2.20
N LYS A 117 0.62 0.73 1.06
CA LYS A 117 1.99 0.96 0.62
C LYS A 117 2.02 1.65 -0.73
N TRP A 118 2.93 2.60 -0.87
CA TRP A 118 3.25 3.20 -2.14
C TRP A 118 4.73 3.14 -2.38
N THR A 119 5.12 3.11 -3.65
CA THR A 119 6.51 3.22 -4.06
C THR A 119 6.70 4.33 -5.06
N ARG A 120 7.89 4.92 -5.04
CA ARG A 120 8.32 5.91 -6.04
C ARG A 120 9.80 5.76 -6.29
N ALA A 121 10.21 5.82 -7.55
CA ALA A 121 11.61 5.79 -7.94
C ALA A 121 11.95 7.06 -8.71
N ILE A 122 13.03 7.73 -8.28
CA ILE A 122 13.57 8.92 -8.96
C ILE A 122 14.97 8.58 -9.44
N HIS A 123 15.15 8.67 -10.76
CA HIS A 123 16.42 8.42 -11.44
C HIS A 123 17.14 9.74 -11.74
N GLN A 124 18.47 9.67 -11.86
CA GLN A 124 19.32 10.84 -12.13
C GLN A 124 18.93 11.63 -13.39
N ASN A 125 18.43 10.95 -14.43
CA ASN A 125 18.01 11.59 -15.68
C ASN A 125 16.66 12.33 -15.56
N GLY A 126 16.13 12.49 -14.34
CA GLY A 126 14.84 13.10 -14.07
C GLY A 126 13.66 12.16 -14.29
N HIS A 127 13.88 10.90 -14.68
CA HIS A 127 12.78 9.94 -14.79
C HIS A 127 12.23 9.63 -13.39
N ASP A 128 10.94 9.89 -13.22
CA ASP A 128 10.20 9.73 -11.98
C ASP A 128 8.99 8.85 -12.26
N THR A 129 8.83 7.78 -11.49
CA THR A 129 7.68 6.88 -11.64
C THR A 129 6.39 7.49 -11.12
N GLY A 130 6.46 8.59 -10.37
CA GLY A 130 5.38 9.03 -9.50
C GLY A 130 5.13 8.01 -8.37
N TRP A 131 4.14 8.29 -7.54
CA TRP A 131 3.69 7.36 -6.50
C TRP A 131 2.81 6.26 -7.11
N MET A 132 3.21 5.01 -6.92
CA MET A 132 2.47 3.82 -7.34
C MET A 132 1.94 3.08 -6.11
N ASP A 133 0.63 2.87 -6.03
CA ASP A 133 -0.02 2.09 -4.96
C ASP A 133 0.33 0.61 -5.11
N LEU A 134 0.90 0.02 -4.08
CA LEU A 134 1.16 -1.41 -3.95
C LEU A 134 -0.07 -2.07 -3.32
N GLU A 135 -0.99 -2.46 -4.17
CA GLU A 135 -2.22 -3.10 -3.73
C GLU A 135 -1.94 -4.44 -3.03
N GLN A 136 -2.37 -4.53 -1.77
CA GLN A 136 -2.29 -5.76 -0.99
C GLN A 136 -3.64 -6.44 -0.97
N SER A 137 -3.65 -7.74 -1.25
CA SER A 137 -4.87 -8.54 -1.29
C SER A 137 -4.74 -9.78 -0.39
N LEU A 138 -5.79 -10.08 0.37
CA LEU A 138 -5.92 -11.31 1.14
C LEU A 138 -7.01 -12.19 0.51
N LEU A 139 -6.70 -13.46 0.22
CA LEU A 139 -7.71 -14.43 -0.21
C LEU A 139 -8.64 -14.76 0.97
N LEU A 140 -9.92 -14.41 0.84
CA LEU A 140 -10.96 -14.62 1.85
C LEU A 140 -11.78 -15.89 1.59
N PHE A 141 -11.92 -16.28 0.32
CA PHE A 141 -12.65 -17.48 -0.06
C PHE A 141 -12.09 -18.06 -1.36
N GLN A 142 -12.08 -19.39 -1.43
CA GLN A 142 -11.86 -20.16 -2.66
C GLN A 142 -12.76 -21.39 -2.63
N GLY A 143 -13.55 -21.60 -3.68
CA GLY A 143 -14.49 -22.72 -3.75
C GLY A 143 -15.52 -22.52 -4.87
N ALA A 144 -16.70 -23.12 -4.73
CA ALA A 144 -17.83 -22.85 -5.61
C ALA A 144 -18.98 -22.33 -4.75
N PHE A 145 -19.35 -21.07 -4.94
CA PHE A 145 -20.42 -20.42 -4.18
C PHE A 145 -21.41 -19.75 -5.13
N SER A 146 -22.62 -20.29 -5.18
CA SER A 146 -23.67 -19.85 -6.12
C SER A 146 -25.03 -19.62 -5.46
N GLU A 147 -25.17 -19.90 -4.16
CA GLU A 147 -26.38 -19.62 -3.38
C GLU A 147 -26.12 -19.57 -1.87
N GLY A 148 -27.05 -18.98 -1.13
CA GLY A 148 -27.07 -19.05 0.34
C GLY A 148 -26.12 -18.06 1.00
N ASN A 149 -25.54 -18.46 2.13
CA ASN A 149 -24.69 -17.62 2.98
C ASN A 149 -23.27 -18.17 3.04
N LEU A 150 -22.29 -17.27 2.97
CA LEU A 150 -20.87 -17.54 3.13
C LEU A 150 -20.33 -16.68 4.27
N THR A 151 -19.65 -17.31 5.22
CA THR A 151 -18.90 -16.61 6.27
C THR A 151 -17.43 -16.51 5.85
N LEU A 152 -16.91 -15.30 5.79
CA LEU A 152 -15.53 -14.99 5.47
C LEU A 152 -14.65 -15.04 6.74
N PRO A 153 -13.35 -15.32 6.62
CA PRO A 153 -12.45 -15.46 7.76
C PRO A 153 -12.13 -14.12 8.46
N LYS A 154 -12.51 -12.99 7.85
CA LYS A 154 -12.27 -11.63 8.36
C LYS A 154 -13.47 -10.74 8.11
N SER A 155 -13.57 -9.67 8.91
CA SER A 155 -14.60 -8.65 8.70
C SER A 155 -14.31 -7.86 7.43
N LEU A 156 -15.36 -7.55 6.66
CA LEU A 156 -15.24 -6.72 5.47
C LEU A 156 -14.86 -5.27 5.78
N SER A 157 -15.03 -4.79 7.02
CA SER A 157 -14.58 -3.45 7.43
C SER A 157 -13.06 -3.30 7.47
N GLU A 158 -12.31 -4.41 7.44
CA GLU A 158 -10.84 -4.40 7.33
C GLU A 158 -10.36 -4.09 5.90
N PHE A 159 -11.25 -4.08 4.90
CA PHE A 159 -10.88 -3.95 3.49
C PHE A 159 -11.53 -2.71 2.86
N ARG A 160 -10.85 -2.11 1.87
CA ARG A 160 -11.41 -1.01 1.07
C ARG A 160 -12.29 -1.52 -0.07
N LYS A 161 -11.92 -2.68 -0.63
CA LYS A 161 -12.55 -3.30 -1.79
C LYS A 161 -12.59 -4.81 -1.65
N LEU A 162 -13.53 -5.42 -2.36
CA LEU A 162 -13.49 -6.83 -2.74
C LEU A 162 -13.07 -6.96 -4.19
N LYS A 163 -12.29 -7.99 -4.46
CA LYS A 163 -12.10 -8.55 -5.79
C LYS A 163 -12.75 -9.91 -5.84
N VAL A 164 -13.60 -10.14 -6.83
CA VAL A 164 -14.39 -11.36 -6.94
C VAL A 164 -14.10 -12.00 -8.29
N GLU A 165 -13.64 -13.24 -8.26
CA GLU A 165 -13.56 -14.11 -9.44
C GLU A 165 -14.85 -14.92 -9.52
N TYR A 166 -15.47 -14.94 -10.70
CA TYR A 166 -16.72 -15.65 -10.92
C TYR A 166 -16.83 -16.15 -12.37
N THR A 167 -17.68 -17.15 -12.57
CA THR A 167 -18.02 -17.70 -13.88
C THR A 167 -19.53 -17.77 -14.03
N GLU A 168 -20.00 -17.74 -15.27
CA GLU A 168 -21.30 -18.27 -15.63
C GLU A 168 -21.03 -19.58 -16.39
N SER A 169 -21.71 -20.69 -16.07
CA SER A 169 -21.43 -22.07 -16.53
C SER A 169 -20.47 -22.27 -17.73
N ASN A 170 -20.79 -21.67 -18.90
CA ASN A 170 -20.03 -21.83 -20.16
C ASN A 170 -19.13 -20.64 -20.52
N ALA A 171 -19.20 -19.54 -19.77
CA ALA A 171 -18.36 -18.36 -19.93
C ALA A 171 -17.03 -18.54 -19.17
N GLY A 172 -15.94 -18.03 -19.75
CA GLY A 172 -14.64 -17.98 -19.08
C GLY A 172 -14.67 -17.21 -17.76
N TYR A 173 -13.60 -17.34 -16.97
CA TYR A 173 -13.44 -16.61 -15.71
C TYR A 173 -13.53 -15.10 -15.91
N ARG A 174 -14.27 -14.44 -15.02
CA ARG A 174 -14.42 -12.99 -14.94
C ARG A 174 -13.93 -12.51 -13.59
N ILE A 175 -13.49 -11.26 -13.56
CA ILE A 175 -13.03 -10.59 -12.35
C ILE A 175 -13.79 -9.27 -12.24
N ALA A 176 -14.33 -8.99 -11.07
CA ALA A 176 -14.91 -7.69 -10.76
C ALA A 176 -14.37 -7.17 -9.43
N GLU A 177 -14.30 -5.85 -9.30
CA GLU A 177 -13.83 -5.17 -8.10
C GLU A 177 -14.89 -4.19 -7.60
N PHE A 178 -15.14 -4.22 -6.30
CA PHE A 178 -16.19 -3.44 -5.65
C PHE A 178 -15.63 -2.77 -4.41
N TYR A 179 -15.94 -1.50 -4.20
CA TYR A 179 -15.75 -0.91 -2.87
C TYR A 179 -16.68 -1.58 -1.85
N ILE A 180 -16.24 -1.71 -0.60
CA ILE A 180 -17.09 -2.27 0.45
C ILE A 180 -18.33 -1.39 0.63
N ARG A 181 -19.49 -2.00 0.41
CA ARG A 181 -20.83 -1.43 0.54
C ARG A 181 -21.75 -2.53 1.09
N SER A 182 -23.03 -2.22 1.29
CA SER A 182 -24.02 -3.23 1.72
C SER A 182 -24.31 -4.29 0.66
N GLU A 183 -24.03 -4.02 -0.62
CA GLU A 183 -24.30 -4.94 -1.72
C GLU A 183 -23.53 -4.61 -2.99
N PHE A 184 -23.45 -5.59 -3.89
CA PHE A 184 -23.00 -5.44 -5.27
C PHE A 184 -23.69 -6.47 -6.18
N ASN A 185 -23.63 -6.22 -7.49
CA ASN A 185 -24.13 -7.13 -8.52
C ASN A 185 -22.98 -7.68 -9.36
N LEU A 186 -23.05 -8.97 -9.66
CA LEU A 186 -22.25 -9.62 -10.69
C LEU A 186 -23.15 -9.80 -11.90
N GLU A 187 -22.67 -9.34 -13.05
CA GLU A 187 -23.47 -9.34 -14.28
C GLU A 187 -22.70 -10.01 -15.40
N VAL A 188 -23.41 -10.86 -16.13
CA VAL A 188 -22.89 -11.53 -17.31
C VAL A 188 -23.84 -11.29 -18.45
N THR A 189 -23.38 -10.64 -19.51
CA THR A 189 -24.06 -10.64 -20.81
C THR A 189 -23.23 -11.42 -21.81
N ASN A 190 -23.89 -12.26 -22.58
CA ASN A 190 -23.32 -12.99 -23.70
C ASN A 190 -24.26 -12.88 -24.91
N VAL A 191 -23.67 -12.74 -26.09
CA VAL A 191 -24.40 -12.78 -27.36
C VAL A 191 -23.80 -13.93 -28.16
N GLY A 192 -24.62 -14.94 -28.42
CA GLY A 192 -24.21 -16.13 -29.17
C GLY A 192 -23.84 -15.77 -30.60
N ASN A 193 -22.79 -16.41 -31.12
CA ASN A 193 -22.31 -16.24 -32.50
C ASN A 193 -22.75 -17.42 -33.39
N GLU A 194 -23.85 -18.09 -33.05
CA GLU A 194 -24.34 -19.23 -33.81
C GLU A 194 -25.10 -18.76 -35.05
N SER A 195 -24.71 -19.27 -36.22
CA SER A 195 -25.40 -18.94 -37.47
C SER A 195 -26.83 -19.48 -37.45
N GLY A 196 -27.83 -18.60 -37.58
CA GLY A 196 -29.25 -18.99 -37.68
C GLY A 196 -30.04 -18.95 -36.37
N THR A 197 -29.41 -18.63 -35.24
CA THR A 197 -30.09 -18.43 -33.96
C THR A 197 -29.50 -17.22 -33.26
N ALA A 198 -30.27 -16.14 -33.09
CA ALA A 198 -29.80 -15.05 -32.22
C ALA A 198 -30.03 -15.50 -30.77
N LEU A 199 -28.95 -15.73 -30.04
CA LEU A 199 -28.97 -16.02 -28.61
C LEU A 199 -28.46 -14.79 -27.86
N ALA A 200 -29.26 -14.29 -26.93
CA ALA A 200 -28.81 -13.30 -25.95
C ALA A 200 -29.04 -13.87 -24.55
N GLU A 201 -27.98 -13.92 -23.76
CA GLU A 201 -28.01 -14.43 -22.41
C GLU A 201 -27.57 -13.34 -21.44
N MET A 202 -28.36 -13.14 -20.40
CA MET A 202 -28.08 -12.17 -19.35
C MET A 202 -28.24 -12.88 -18.01
N ALA A 203 -27.18 -12.89 -17.19
CA ALA A 203 -27.22 -13.39 -15.83
C ALA A 203 -26.87 -12.29 -14.84
N GLU A 204 -27.57 -12.27 -13.71
CA GLU A 204 -27.34 -11.35 -12.60
C GLU A 204 -27.30 -12.13 -11.30
N CYS A 205 -26.28 -11.84 -10.48
CA CYS A 205 -26.15 -12.35 -9.13
C CYS A 205 -25.95 -11.17 -8.18
N ARG A 206 -26.97 -10.89 -7.36
CA ARG A 206 -26.90 -9.87 -6.32
C ARG A 206 -26.38 -10.47 -5.04
N VAL A 207 -25.35 -9.83 -4.52
CA VAL A 207 -24.66 -10.22 -3.30
C VAL A 207 -24.83 -9.13 -2.27
N THR A 208 -25.35 -9.48 -1.10
CA THR A 208 -25.42 -8.59 0.07
C THR A 208 -24.31 -8.91 1.06
N LEU A 209 -23.80 -7.88 1.71
CA LEU A 209 -22.66 -7.93 2.62
C LEU A 209 -23.06 -7.41 3.99
N LEU A 210 -22.71 -8.17 5.03
CA LEU A 210 -22.88 -7.77 6.42
C LEU A 210 -21.71 -8.27 7.27
N ASP A 211 -20.86 -7.34 7.70
CA ASP A 211 -19.64 -7.64 8.47
C ASP A 211 -18.77 -8.69 7.78
N SER A 212 -18.71 -9.92 8.29
CA SER A 212 -17.95 -11.05 7.74
C SER A 212 -18.82 -11.99 6.88
N LYS A 213 -20.08 -11.64 6.63
CA LYS A 213 -21.02 -12.48 5.90
C LYS A 213 -21.33 -11.94 4.52
N LEU A 214 -21.40 -12.85 3.56
CA LEU A 214 -21.79 -12.61 2.19
C LEU A 214 -22.98 -13.52 1.87
N THR A 215 -24.05 -12.94 1.34
CA THR A 215 -25.29 -13.68 1.02
C THR A 215 -25.65 -13.45 -0.44
N ILE A 216 -25.90 -14.52 -1.19
CA ILE A 216 -26.47 -14.41 -2.53
C ILE A 216 -27.98 -14.24 -2.36
N ALA A 217 -28.46 -13.03 -2.63
CA ALA A 217 -29.86 -12.67 -2.50
C ALA A 217 -30.69 -13.21 -3.69
N HIS A 218 -30.11 -13.20 -4.89
CA HIS A 218 -30.65 -13.89 -6.07
C HIS A 218 -29.53 -14.19 -7.08
N ASN A 219 -29.77 -15.17 -7.97
CA ASN A 219 -28.81 -15.59 -8.99
C ASN A 219 -29.54 -16.15 -10.21
N ARG A 220 -29.92 -15.25 -11.12
CA ARG A 220 -30.88 -15.48 -12.21
C ARG A 220 -30.22 -15.41 -13.57
N LYS A 221 -30.83 -16.09 -14.53
CA LYS A 221 -30.50 -15.97 -15.95
C LYS A 221 -31.75 -15.75 -16.79
N ILE A 222 -31.62 -14.89 -17.78
CA ILE A 222 -32.57 -14.72 -18.88
C ILE A 222 -31.86 -15.22 -20.13
N SER A 223 -32.47 -16.18 -20.82
CA SER A 223 -32.02 -16.67 -22.11
C SER A 223 -33.07 -16.32 -23.15
N MET A 224 -32.71 -15.47 -24.10
CA MET A 224 -33.53 -15.14 -25.25
C MET A 224 -33.05 -15.97 -26.44
N ASN A 225 -33.91 -16.86 -26.92
CA ASN A 225 -33.63 -17.69 -28.08
C ASN A 225 -34.52 -17.28 -29.26
N PHE A 226 -33.94 -16.50 -30.17
CA PHE A 226 -34.59 -16.17 -31.44
C PHE A 226 -34.22 -17.24 -32.47
N ALA A 227 -34.84 -18.41 -32.36
CA ALA A 227 -34.86 -19.37 -33.45
C ALA A 227 -35.59 -18.75 -34.67
N VAL A 228 -35.24 -19.16 -35.88
CA VAL A 228 -35.93 -18.78 -37.14
C VAL A 228 -37.40 -19.26 -37.22
N SER A 229 -37.92 -19.86 -36.14
CA SER A 229 -39.28 -20.38 -36.03
C SER A 229 -40.22 -19.33 -35.41
N PRO A 230 -41.47 -19.18 -35.88
CA PRO A 230 -42.41 -18.15 -35.42
C PRO A 230 -42.84 -18.26 -33.94
N ALA A 231 -42.33 -19.25 -33.19
CA ALA A 231 -42.59 -19.46 -31.78
C ALA A 231 -41.38 -19.08 -30.88
N GLY A 232 -40.68 -17.99 -31.21
CA GLY A 232 -39.59 -17.47 -30.39
C GLY A 232 -40.07 -17.15 -28.97
N GLY A 233 -39.61 -17.92 -27.98
CA GLY A 233 -39.87 -17.71 -26.57
C GLY A 233 -38.58 -17.33 -25.85
N GLY A 234 -38.65 -16.34 -24.95
CA GLY A 234 -37.60 -16.07 -23.98
C GLY A 234 -37.96 -16.71 -22.64
N ASP A 235 -37.03 -17.48 -22.07
CA ASP A 235 -37.21 -18.10 -20.76
C ASP A 235 -36.41 -17.34 -19.68
N ILE A 236 -37.06 -17.07 -18.56
CA ILE A 236 -36.41 -16.56 -17.33
C ILE A 236 -36.32 -17.71 -16.35
N ILE A 237 -35.10 -18.08 -15.94
CA ILE A 237 -34.85 -19.24 -15.09
C ILE A 237 -33.98 -18.83 -13.90
N GLU A 238 -34.42 -19.20 -12.69
CA GLU A 238 -33.56 -19.24 -11.49
C GLU A 238 -32.62 -20.44 -11.63
N SER A 239 -31.42 -20.21 -12.14
CA SER A 239 -30.52 -21.29 -12.55
C SER A 239 -29.21 -21.35 -11.78
N LYS A 240 -29.02 -20.50 -10.75
CA LYS A 240 -27.72 -20.33 -10.06
C LYS A 240 -26.60 -20.03 -11.07
N ALA A 241 -26.92 -19.15 -12.01
CA ALA A 241 -26.17 -18.95 -13.24
C ALA A 241 -24.71 -18.56 -13.00
N ILE A 242 -24.46 -17.71 -12.00
CA ILE A 242 -23.14 -17.24 -11.63
C ILE A 242 -22.60 -18.03 -10.44
N THR A 243 -21.38 -18.56 -10.57
CA THR A 243 -20.64 -19.19 -9.48
C THR A 243 -19.45 -18.32 -9.13
N ILE A 244 -19.37 -17.87 -7.88
CA ILE A 244 -18.21 -17.19 -7.31
C ILE A 244 -17.16 -18.26 -6.99
N SER A 245 -15.96 -18.10 -7.56
CA SER A 245 -14.85 -19.03 -7.37
C SER A 245 -13.84 -18.56 -6.33
N LYS A 246 -13.57 -17.26 -6.28
CA LYS A 246 -12.63 -16.66 -5.33
C LYS A 246 -13.07 -15.28 -4.91
N ILE A 247 -12.74 -14.92 -3.66
CA ILE A 247 -12.93 -13.58 -3.13
C ILE A 247 -11.63 -13.15 -2.48
N TRP A 248 -11.12 -11.98 -2.84
CA TRP A 248 -10.03 -11.31 -2.13
C TRP A 248 -10.52 -10.01 -1.50
N GLY A 249 -10.10 -9.77 -0.26
CA GLY A 249 -10.18 -8.46 0.37
C GLY A 249 -8.94 -7.65 0.01
N ILE A 250 -9.13 -6.43 -0.46
CA ILE A 250 -8.06 -5.50 -0.81
C ILE A 250 -7.95 -4.45 0.30
N LEU A 251 -6.72 -4.18 0.76
CA LEU A 251 -6.39 -3.17 1.76
C LEU A 251 -6.20 -1.77 1.16
#